data_AF-A0A3C1VGP3-F1
#
_entry.id   AF-A0A3C1VGP3-F1
#
_cell.length_a   1.000
_cell.length_b   1.000
_cell.length_c   1.000
_cell.angle_alpha   90.00
_cell.angle_beta   90.00
_cell.angle_gamma   90.00
#
_symmetry.space_group_name_H-M   'P 1'
#
loop_
_entity.id
_entity.type
_entity.pdbx_description
1 polymer ?
#
loop_
_entity_poly.entity_id
_entity_poly.type
_entity_poly.pdbx_seq_one_letter_code
_entity_poly.pdbx_strand_id
1 'polypeptide(L)'
;MKKLFILAATAVALALPASAALPTYKTVSAVGNAAAPAIVYFPFDSASQVRVIYANYNTDTNNSSLSFTTGTTAYAVTYTNLLTSSVTNLLNSTNGLSASAVMVLQHGGTCYSSTVASWFSNGGAAPNAGTGVVLASGGWGVGTTVGDEIELMSAATTIPAPAATSATTTTAAFSGDALFVGNYGRLVALTITPALVTNKINTASAHYDSQSQ
;
A
#
# COMPACT_ATOMS: atom_id res chain seq x y z
N MET A 1 9.62 70.76 -23.62
CA MET A 1 8.49 70.01 -23.04
C MET A 1 8.64 68.54 -23.41
N LYS A 2 9.03 67.66 -22.48
CA LYS A 2 9.09 66.20 -22.71
C LYS A 2 8.02 65.56 -21.84
N LYS A 3 6.99 64.98 -22.46
CA LYS A 3 5.85 64.38 -21.75
C LYS A 3 6.25 63.03 -21.17
N LEU A 4 6.05 62.91 -19.86
CA LEU A 4 6.15 61.69 -19.06
C LEU A 4 5.07 60.70 -19.51
N PHE A 5 5.42 59.44 -19.76
CA PHE A 5 4.45 58.34 -19.81
C PHE A 5 4.88 57.31 -18.77
N ILE A 6 4.21 57.31 -17.61
CA ILE A 6 4.31 56.27 -16.60
C ILE A 6 3.20 55.26 -16.92
N LEU A 7 3.59 54.06 -17.35
CA LEU A 7 2.68 52.93 -17.54
C LEU A 7 2.54 52.22 -16.19
N ALA A 8 1.41 52.43 -15.49
CA ALA A 8 1.06 51.67 -14.30
C ALA A 8 0.47 50.32 -14.73
N ALA A 9 1.24 49.24 -14.60
CA ALA A 9 0.76 47.88 -14.78
C ALA A 9 0.15 47.37 -13.47
N THR A 10 -1.18 47.42 -13.36
CA THR A 10 -1.94 46.79 -12.28
C THR A 10 -1.96 45.28 -12.51
N ALA A 11 -1.05 44.55 -11.86
CA ALA A 11 -1.11 43.10 -11.79
C ALA A 11 -2.24 42.70 -10.83
N VAL A 12 -3.37 42.23 -11.38
CA VAL A 12 -4.42 41.57 -10.61
C VAL A 12 -3.90 40.17 -10.28
N ALA A 13 -3.48 39.96 -9.03
CA ALA A 13 -3.23 38.61 -8.54
C ALA A 13 -4.58 37.88 -8.46
N LEU A 14 -4.83 36.93 -9.37
CA LEU A 14 -5.95 36.00 -9.23
C LEU A 14 -5.66 35.12 -8.00
N ALA A 15 -6.28 35.46 -6.88
CA ALA A 15 -6.40 34.54 -5.76
C ALA A 15 -7.29 33.39 -6.20
N LEU A 16 -6.69 32.26 -6.60
CA LEU A 16 -7.40 31.01 -6.74
C LEU A 16 -7.85 30.60 -5.33
N PRO A 17 -9.15 30.41 -5.06
CA PRO A 17 -9.57 29.81 -3.81
C PRO A 17 -9.06 28.36 -3.80
N ALA A 18 -8.07 28.07 -2.96
CA ALA A 18 -7.67 26.71 -2.66
C ALA A 18 -8.82 26.06 -1.88
N SER A 19 -9.65 25.26 -2.58
CA SER A 19 -10.60 24.38 -1.90
C SER A 19 -9.80 23.22 -1.32
N ALA A 20 -9.65 23.16 0.01
CA ALA A 20 -9.19 21.95 0.66
C ALA A 20 -10.17 20.82 0.33
N ALA A 21 -9.70 19.79 -0.39
CA ALA A 21 -10.52 18.63 -0.65
C ALA A 21 -10.85 17.96 0.69
N LEU A 22 -12.13 17.71 0.94
CA LEU A 22 -12.54 16.97 2.13
C LEU A 22 -11.92 15.55 2.09
N PRO A 23 -11.44 15.02 3.23
CA PRO A 23 -10.90 13.67 3.27
C PRO A 23 -11.90 12.65 2.74
N THR A 24 -11.44 11.76 1.88
CA THR A 24 -12.28 10.65 1.41
C THR A 24 -12.13 9.46 2.35
N TYR A 25 -13.25 8.81 2.67
CA TYR A 25 -13.27 7.67 3.58
C TYR A 25 -13.34 6.36 2.79
N LYS A 26 -12.53 5.39 3.20
CA LYS A 26 -12.64 4.01 2.71
C LYS A 26 -12.79 3.05 3.88
N THR A 27 -13.74 2.14 3.76
CA THR A 27 -13.98 1.07 4.73
C THR A 27 -13.88 -0.28 4.03
N VAL A 28 -13.11 -1.19 4.61
CA VAL A 28 -12.76 -2.50 4.05
C VAL A 28 -12.84 -3.58 5.12
N SER A 29 -12.99 -4.84 4.69
CA SER A 29 -13.01 -6.00 5.59
C SER A 29 -12.30 -7.18 4.93
N ALA A 30 -11.81 -8.11 5.74
CA ALA A 30 -11.16 -9.34 5.27
C ALA A 30 -11.27 -10.46 6.30
N VAL A 31 -11.29 -11.69 5.81
CA VAL A 31 -11.33 -12.90 6.64
C VAL A 31 -10.03 -13.66 6.43
N GLY A 32 -9.36 -14.04 7.52
CA GLY A 32 -8.17 -14.89 7.46
C GLY A 32 -8.55 -16.33 7.15
N ASN A 33 -7.54 -17.14 6.83
CA ASN A 33 -7.70 -18.58 6.72
C ASN A 33 -6.45 -19.30 7.23
N ALA A 34 -6.46 -20.63 7.22
CA ALA A 34 -5.34 -21.43 7.72
C ALA A 34 -4.03 -21.27 6.94
N ALA A 35 -4.10 -20.78 5.69
CA ALA A 35 -2.94 -20.60 4.82
C ALA A 35 -2.47 -19.13 4.72
N ALA A 36 -3.34 -18.15 5.00
CA ALA A 36 -3.03 -16.73 4.88
C ALA A 36 -3.75 -15.89 5.96
N PRO A 37 -3.05 -14.89 6.54
CA PRO A 37 -3.66 -13.99 7.51
C PRO A 37 -4.76 -13.13 6.88
N ALA A 38 -5.66 -12.59 7.70
CA ALA A 38 -6.59 -11.58 7.21
C ALA A 38 -5.81 -10.29 6.94
N ILE A 39 -5.90 -9.80 5.70
CA ILE A 39 -5.23 -8.58 5.25
C ILE A 39 -6.21 -7.71 4.50
N VAL A 40 -6.22 -6.42 4.83
CA VAL A 40 -6.91 -5.40 4.05
C VAL A 40 -5.90 -4.40 3.52
N TYR A 41 -6.18 -3.89 2.32
CA TYR A 41 -5.38 -2.86 1.70
C TYR A 41 -6.21 -1.59 1.56
N PHE A 42 -5.57 -0.48 1.90
CA PHE A 42 -5.95 0.85 1.46
C PHE A 42 -5.03 1.18 0.28
N PRO A 43 -5.52 1.04 -0.97
CA PRO A 43 -4.74 1.26 -2.18
C PRO A 43 -4.08 2.64 -2.18
N PHE A 44 -2.93 2.76 -2.83
CA PHE A 44 -2.25 4.04 -2.94
C PHE A 44 -3.11 5.03 -3.72
N ASP A 45 -2.98 6.29 -3.37
CA ASP A 45 -3.46 7.43 -4.13
C ASP A 45 -2.36 8.47 -4.11
N SER A 46 -1.80 8.77 -5.29
CA SER A 46 -0.69 9.70 -5.45
C SER A 46 -0.93 11.10 -4.87
N ALA A 47 -2.19 11.50 -4.69
CA ALA A 47 -2.56 12.81 -4.17
C ALA A 47 -2.88 12.83 -2.65
N SER A 48 -2.83 11.68 -1.98
CA SER A 48 -3.35 11.55 -0.62
C SER A 48 -2.39 10.80 0.31
N GLN A 49 -2.44 11.15 1.60
CA GLN A 49 -1.89 10.33 2.68
C GLN A 49 -2.99 9.42 3.22
N VAL A 50 -2.71 8.13 3.34
CA VAL A 50 -3.64 7.20 3.98
C VAL A 50 -3.45 7.21 5.49
N ARG A 51 -4.52 7.49 6.23
CA ARG A 51 -4.55 7.48 7.70
C ARG A 51 -5.60 6.51 8.20
N VAL A 52 -5.18 5.41 8.82
CA VAL A 52 -6.09 4.44 9.43
C VAL A 52 -6.60 4.99 10.75
N ILE A 53 -7.92 5.07 10.90
CA ILE A 53 -8.59 5.67 12.06
C ILE A 53 -9.34 4.64 12.91
N TYR A 54 -9.66 3.49 12.31
CA TYR A 54 -10.51 2.48 12.93
C TYR A 54 -10.16 1.08 12.45
N ALA A 55 -10.14 0.13 13.38
CA ALA A 55 -10.03 -1.29 13.09
C ALA A 55 -10.84 -2.09 14.11
N ASN A 56 -11.77 -2.90 13.63
CA ASN A 56 -12.52 -3.89 14.41
C ASN A 56 -12.21 -5.28 13.86
N TYR A 57 -11.85 -6.19 14.75
CA TYR A 57 -11.34 -7.49 14.37
C TYR A 57 -11.62 -8.54 15.45
N ASN A 58 -11.57 -9.82 15.05
CA ASN A 58 -11.62 -10.96 15.96
C ASN A 58 -10.26 -11.61 16.08
N THR A 59 -9.97 -12.11 17.28
CA THR A 59 -8.80 -12.95 17.58
C THR A 59 -9.23 -14.16 18.39
N ASP A 60 -8.54 -15.29 18.27
CA ASP A 60 -8.73 -16.46 19.14
C ASP A 60 -7.46 -16.93 19.85
N THR A 61 -6.32 -16.25 19.62
CA THR A 61 -5.03 -16.62 20.23
C THR A 61 -4.51 -15.53 21.14
N ASN A 62 -3.75 -15.97 22.14
CA ASN A 62 -3.01 -15.14 23.07
C ASN A 62 -1.76 -14.46 22.48
N ASN A 63 -1.41 -14.77 21.22
CA ASN A 63 -0.27 -14.18 20.51
C ASN A 63 -0.68 -13.42 19.24
N SER A 64 -1.98 -13.12 19.08
CA SER A 64 -2.44 -12.35 17.95
C SER A 64 -1.88 -10.92 17.96
N SER A 65 -1.59 -10.40 16.78
CA SER A 65 -1.17 -9.00 16.63
C SER A 65 -1.80 -8.36 15.41
N LEU A 66 -2.15 -7.08 15.57
CA LEU A 66 -2.58 -6.21 14.49
C LEU A 66 -1.35 -5.46 13.97
N SER A 67 -1.02 -5.64 12.69
CA SER A 67 0.20 -5.14 12.06
C SER A 67 -0.14 -4.17 10.95
N PHE A 68 0.56 -3.04 10.92
CA PHE A 68 0.44 -2.01 9.90
C PHE A 68 1.74 -1.89 9.11
N THR A 69 1.63 -1.83 7.78
CA THR A 69 2.75 -1.53 6.89
C THR A 69 2.33 -0.50 5.85
N THR A 70 3.30 0.22 5.30
CA THR A 70 3.06 1.17 4.20
C THR A 70 4.11 0.99 3.11
N GLY A 71 3.77 1.37 1.89
CA GLY A 71 4.76 1.44 0.81
C GLY A 71 5.90 2.39 1.15
N THR A 72 7.12 1.96 0.85
CA THR A 72 8.36 2.75 1.05
C THR A 72 8.97 3.15 -0.27
N THR A 73 9.03 2.21 -1.21
CA THR A 73 9.56 2.41 -2.56
C THR A 73 8.52 1.94 -3.57
N ALA A 74 8.19 2.81 -4.53
CA ALA A 74 7.33 2.47 -5.65
C ALA A 74 8.18 2.07 -6.87
N TYR A 75 7.81 0.96 -7.50
CA TYR A 75 8.35 0.49 -8.76
C TYR A 75 7.24 0.47 -9.80
N ALA A 76 7.63 0.58 -11.07
CA ALA A 76 6.73 0.39 -12.20
C ALA A 76 7.10 -0.87 -12.95
N VAL A 77 6.10 -1.67 -13.33
CA VAL A 77 6.29 -2.76 -14.30
C VAL A 77 6.70 -2.17 -15.63
N THR A 78 7.88 -2.55 -16.13
CA THR A 78 8.39 -2.11 -17.44
C THR A 78 8.17 -3.17 -18.51
N TYR A 79 8.04 -4.44 -18.10
CA TYR A 79 7.71 -5.55 -18.99
C TYR A 79 7.16 -6.76 -18.22
N THR A 80 6.16 -7.41 -18.80
CA THR A 80 5.54 -8.63 -18.29
C THR A 80 6.02 -9.82 -19.09
N ASN A 81 6.70 -10.77 -18.44
CA ASN A 81 7.12 -12.00 -19.09
C ASN A 81 5.91 -12.93 -19.32
N LEU A 82 5.48 -13.12 -20.57
CA LEU A 82 4.30 -13.92 -20.91
C LEU A 82 4.42 -15.42 -20.57
N LEU A 83 5.62 -15.94 -20.30
CA LEU A 83 5.83 -17.35 -19.92
C LEU A 83 5.72 -17.61 -18.41
N THR A 84 5.84 -16.56 -17.57
CA THR A 84 5.81 -16.66 -16.09
C THR A 84 5.18 -15.41 -15.46
N SER A 85 4.18 -14.82 -16.12
CA SER A 85 3.72 -13.42 -15.91
C SER A 85 3.36 -13.03 -14.48
N SER A 86 3.03 -13.99 -13.63
CA SER A 86 2.75 -13.77 -12.21
C SER A 86 3.98 -13.85 -11.31
N VAL A 87 5.07 -14.51 -11.73
CA VAL A 87 6.25 -14.82 -10.89
C VAL A 87 7.49 -14.01 -11.28
N THR A 88 7.70 -13.70 -12.58
CA THR A 88 8.83 -12.87 -13.02
C THR A 88 8.35 -11.60 -13.72
N ASN A 89 8.74 -10.45 -13.18
CA ASN A 89 8.37 -9.13 -13.72
C ASN A 89 9.62 -8.26 -13.87
N LEU A 90 9.74 -7.54 -14.99
CA LEU A 90 10.77 -6.51 -15.11
C LEU A 90 10.23 -5.20 -14.54
N LEU A 91 11.07 -4.57 -13.73
CA LEU A 91 10.78 -3.35 -13.00
C LEU A 91 11.71 -2.23 -13.48
N ASN A 92 11.35 -0.99 -13.22
CA ASN A 92 12.22 0.18 -13.45
C ASN A 92 13.48 0.19 -12.56
N SER A 93 13.46 -0.52 -11.42
CA SER A 93 14.61 -0.70 -10.52
C SER A 93 14.40 -1.92 -9.61
N THR A 94 15.48 -2.42 -9.01
CA THR A 94 15.47 -3.43 -7.95
C THR A 94 16.15 -2.93 -6.66
N ASN A 95 16.40 -1.63 -6.56
CA ASN A 95 17.09 -1.02 -5.41
C ASN A 95 16.27 -1.14 -4.13
N GLY A 96 16.85 -1.76 -3.10
CA GLY A 96 16.17 -1.93 -1.80
C GLY A 96 15.36 -3.23 -1.70
N LEU A 97 15.33 -4.05 -2.75
CA LEU A 97 14.78 -5.41 -2.64
C LEU A 97 15.68 -6.28 -1.75
N SER A 98 15.04 -7.09 -0.93
CA SER A 98 15.68 -8.14 -0.14
C SER A 98 14.86 -9.42 -0.23
N ALA A 99 15.49 -10.56 0.01
CA ALA A 99 14.77 -11.83 0.05
C ALA A 99 13.68 -11.78 1.13
N SER A 100 12.53 -12.38 0.84
CA SER A 100 11.33 -12.41 1.68
C SER A 100 10.68 -11.05 1.96
N ALA A 101 11.15 -9.95 1.36
CA ALA A 101 10.45 -8.68 1.43
C ALA A 101 9.05 -8.82 0.81
N VAL A 102 8.06 -8.17 1.45
CA VAL A 102 6.70 -8.12 0.91
C VAL A 102 6.61 -6.98 -0.09
N MET A 103 6.11 -7.29 -1.27
CA MET A 103 5.75 -6.30 -2.28
C MET A 103 4.25 -6.41 -2.54
N VAL A 104 3.61 -5.31 -2.92
CA VAL A 104 2.19 -5.26 -3.23
C VAL A 104 1.98 -4.59 -4.58
N LEU A 105 1.41 -5.33 -5.52
CA LEU A 105 0.96 -4.87 -6.82
C LEU A 105 -0.42 -4.24 -6.69
N GLN A 106 -0.63 -3.05 -7.25
CA GLN A 106 -1.96 -2.50 -7.46
C GLN A 106 -2.34 -2.61 -8.94
N HIS A 107 -3.32 -3.47 -9.24
CA HIS A 107 -3.78 -3.76 -10.60
C HIS A 107 -5.30 -3.79 -10.66
N GLY A 108 -5.89 -3.07 -11.63
CA GLY A 108 -7.35 -3.04 -11.81
C GLY A 108 -8.13 -2.56 -10.57
N GLY A 109 -7.52 -1.70 -9.74
CA GLY A 109 -8.12 -1.23 -8.49
C GLY A 109 -8.05 -2.21 -7.30
N THR A 110 -7.39 -3.35 -7.48
CA THR A 110 -7.18 -4.37 -6.44
C THR A 110 -5.70 -4.48 -6.09
N CYS A 111 -5.41 -4.84 -4.84
CA CYS A 111 -4.04 -5.04 -4.36
C CYS A 111 -3.72 -6.54 -4.23
N TYR A 112 -2.56 -6.94 -4.70
CA TYR A 112 -2.06 -8.32 -4.66
C TYR A 112 -0.68 -8.34 -4.02
N SER A 113 -0.51 -9.07 -2.92
CA SER A 113 0.80 -9.22 -2.27
C SER A 113 1.53 -10.46 -2.73
N SER A 114 2.84 -10.35 -2.84
CA SER A 114 3.73 -11.49 -2.93
C SER A 114 5.04 -11.18 -2.21
N THR A 115 5.86 -12.21 -2.03
CA THR A 115 7.19 -12.05 -1.42
C THR A 115 8.28 -12.20 -2.46
N VAL A 116 9.36 -11.45 -2.30
CA VAL A 116 10.53 -11.54 -3.16
C VAL A 116 11.26 -12.85 -2.90
N ALA A 117 11.38 -13.69 -3.92
CA ALA A 117 12.24 -14.88 -3.89
C ALA A 117 13.68 -14.52 -4.30
N SER A 118 13.84 -13.77 -5.39
CA SER A 118 15.13 -13.25 -5.85
C SER A 118 14.95 -12.03 -6.76
N TRP A 119 16.05 -11.37 -7.12
CA TRP A 119 16.06 -10.25 -8.05
C TRP A 119 17.34 -10.27 -8.86
N PHE A 120 17.32 -9.62 -10.02
CA PHE A 120 18.46 -9.53 -10.91
C PHE A 120 18.56 -8.15 -11.55
N SER A 121 19.77 -7.79 -11.93
CA SER A 121 20.07 -6.71 -12.85
C SER A 121 20.89 -7.31 -13.99
N ASN A 122 20.34 -7.33 -15.20
CA ASN A 122 21.01 -7.92 -16.36
C ASN A 122 21.25 -6.85 -17.42
N GLY A 123 22.52 -6.61 -17.76
CA GLY A 123 22.94 -5.74 -18.85
C GLY A 123 22.91 -6.42 -20.24
N GLY A 124 22.40 -7.65 -20.36
CA GLY A 124 22.33 -8.41 -21.60
C GLY A 124 21.35 -7.84 -22.64
N ALA A 125 21.19 -8.53 -23.77
CA ALA A 125 20.26 -8.12 -24.85
C ALA A 125 18.80 -8.50 -24.56
N ALA A 126 17.86 -7.70 -25.07
CA ALA A 126 16.40 -7.88 -24.92
C ALA A 126 15.92 -9.28 -25.39
N PRO A 127 14.84 -9.85 -24.83
CA PRO A 127 13.84 -9.22 -23.94
C PRO A 127 14.15 -9.31 -22.44
N ASN A 128 15.26 -9.97 -22.06
CA ASN A 128 15.64 -10.19 -20.64
C ASN A 128 16.71 -9.20 -20.13
N ALA A 129 16.93 -8.13 -20.89
CA ALA A 129 17.72 -6.97 -20.49
C ALA A 129 16.93 -6.14 -19.47
N GLY A 130 17.52 -5.77 -18.34
CA GLY A 130 16.91 -4.91 -17.35
C GLY A 130 16.98 -5.43 -15.92
N THR A 131 16.26 -4.76 -15.03
CA THR A 131 16.14 -5.11 -13.62
C THR A 131 14.82 -5.85 -13.40
N GLY A 132 14.85 -7.01 -12.76
CA GLY A 132 13.67 -7.84 -12.57
C GLY A 132 13.57 -8.45 -11.18
N VAL A 133 12.34 -8.78 -10.81
CA VAL A 133 12.01 -9.49 -9.58
C VAL A 133 11.45 -10.86 -9.89
N VAL A 134 11.88 -11.85 -9.13
CA VAL A 134 11.29 -13.19 -9.07
C VAL A 134 10.58 -13.30 -7.73
N LEU A 135 9.29 -13.61 -7.78
CA LEU A 135 8.44 -13.73 -6.61
C LEU A 135 8.38 -15.17 -6.12
N ALA A 136 7.89 -15.36 -4.91
CA ALA A 136 7.58 -16.69 -4.40
C ALA A 136 6.55 -17.40 -5.30
N SER A 137 6.50 -18.73 -5.21
CA SER A 137 5.57 -19.55 -5.97
C SER A 137 4.13 -19.04 -5.83
N GLY A 138 3.39 -18.97 -6.94
CA GLY A 138 2.07 -18.35 -7.02
C GLY A 138 2.09 -16.86 -7.38
N GLY A 139 3.20 -16.16 -7.11
CA GLY A 139 3.41 -14.79 -7.57
C GLY A 139 2.32 -13.84 -7.10
N TRP A 140 1.87 -12.95 -8.01
CA TRP A 140 0.71 -12.08 -7.76
C TRP A 140 -0.65 -12.79 -7.88
N GLY A 141 -0.70 -13.98 -8.50
CA GLY A 141 -1.94 -14.64 -8.89
C GLY A 141 -2.69 -13.98 -10.06
N VAL A 142 -2.16 -12.89 -10.62
CA VAL A 142 -2.72 -12.15 -11.76
C VAL A 142 -1.63 -11.74 -12.75
N GLY A 143 -2.02 -11.49 -14.00
CA GLY A 143 -1.12 -10.91 -15.01
C GLY A 143 -0.95 -9.41 -14.78
N THR A 144 0.27 -8.91 -14.98
CA THR A 144 0.60 -7.49 -14.86
C THR A 144 0.57 -6.78 -16.21
N THR A 145 0.35 -5.48 -16.17
CA THR A 145 0.43 -4.56 -17.31
C THR A 145 1.60 -3.59 -17.10
N VAL A 146 2.26 -3.19 -18.20
CA VAL A 146 3.27 -2.12 -18.15
C VAL A 146 2.67 -0.85 -17.55
N GLY A 147 3.36 -0.27 -16.57
CA GLY A 147 2.91 0.88 -15.82
C GLY A 147 2.15 0.55 -14.53
N ASP A 148 1.84 -0.72 -14.26
CA ASP A 148 1.33 -1.11 -12.95
C ASP A 148 2.35 -0.73 -11.86
N GLU A 149 1.84 -0.14 -10.77
CA GLU A 149 2.64 0.24 -9.62
C GLU A 149 2.75 -0.92 -8.63
N ILE A 150 3.98 -1.15 -8.17
CA ILE A 150 4.31 -2.13 -7.15
C ILE A 150 5.04 -1.44 -6.02
N GLU A 151 4.56 -1.57 -4.79
CA GLU A 151 5.20 -0.97 -3.62
C GLU A 151 5.95 -2.01 -2.79
N LEU A 152 7.19 -1.69 -2.41
CA LEU A 152 7.92 -2.38 -1.35
C LEU A 152 7.37 -1.96 0.00
N MET A 153 6.91 -2.92 0.80
CA MET A 153 6.30 -2.64 2.09
C MET A 153 7.37 -2.39 3.16
N SER A 154 7.06 -1.47 4.09
CA SER A 154 7.86 -1.21 5.28
C SER A 154 7.92 -2.41 6.22
N ALA A 155 8.83 -2.34 7.21
CA ALA A 155 8.69 -3.15 8.41
C ALA A 155 7.33 -2.86 9.09
N ALA A 156 6.78 -3.88 9.75
CA ALA A 156 5.49 -3.77 10.42
C ALA A 156 5.58 -2.97 11.72
N THR A 157 4.65 -2.03 11.89
CA THR A 157 4.33 -1.47 13.20
C THR A 157 3.21 -2.31 13.80
N THR A 158 3.41 -2.87 14.99
CA THR A 158 2.48 -3.85 15.56
C THR A 158 1.84 -3.34 16.83
N ILE A 159 0.55 -3.63 16.97
CA ILE A 159 -0.22 -3.46 18.19
C ILE A 159 -0.62 -4.86 18.66
N PRO A 160 -0.23 -5.27 19.88
CA PRO A 160 -0.68 -6.54 20.45
C PRO A 160 -2.21 -6.59 20.50
N ALA A 161 -2.79 -7.69 20.03
CA ALA A 161 -4.21 -7.90 20.20
C ALA A 161 -4.51 -8.34 21.64
N PRO A 162 -5.69 -8.00 22.19
CA PRO A 162 -6.11 -8.55 23.46
C PRO A 162 -6.16 -10.07 23.37
N ALA A 163 -5.60 -10.74 24.38
CA ALA A 163 -5.57 -12.19 24.41
C ALA A 163 -6.98 -12.76 24.50
N ALA A 164 -7.29 -13.70 23.63
CA ALA A 164 -8.49 -14.50 23.78
C ALA A 164 -8.31 -15.56 24.89
N THR A 165 -9.34 -15.75 25.69
CA THR A 165 -9.40 -16.93 26.58
C THR A 165 -9.56 -18.19 25.74
N SER A 166 -8.84 -19.26 26.09
CA SER A 166 -8.78 -20.51 25.32
C SER A 166 -10.17 -20.99 24.87
N ALA A 167 -10.32 -21.27 23.57
CA ALA A 167 -11.55 -21.70 22.90
C ALA A 167 -12.68 -20.63 22.78
N THR A 168 -12.37 -19.36 22.98
CA THR A 168 -13.30 -18.24 22.71
C THR A 168 -12.72 -17.29 21.68
N THR A 169 -13.57 -16.62 20.91
CA THR A 169 -13.14 -15.51 20.06
C THR A 169 -13.35 -14.20 20.82
N THR A 170 -12.34 -13.34 20.82
CA THR A 170 -12.43 -11.99 21.37
C THR A 170 -12.58 -11.01 20.22
N THR A 171 -13.65 -10.23 20.24
CA THR A 171 -13.80 -9.07 19.35
C THR A 171 -13.15 -7.86 20.00
N ALA A 172 -12.27 -7.20 19.28
CA ALA A 172 -11.61 -5.98 19.71
C ALA A 172 -11.83 -4.87 18.68
N ALA A 173 -11.78 -3.63 19.16
CA ALA A 173 -11.79 -2.46 18.30
C ALA A 173 -10.78 -1.44 18.79
N PHE A 174 -10.03 -0.88 17.85
CA PHE A 174 -9.23 0.32 18.06
C PHE A 174 -9.84 1.46 17.25
N SER A 175 -9.90 2.64 17.87
CA SER A 175 -10.38 3.87 17.26
C SER A 175 -9.54 5.03 17.77
N GLY A 176 -9.19 5.96 16.89
CA GLY A 176 -8.56 7.21 17.28
C GLY A 176 -8.33 8.12 16.08
N ASP A 177 -7.76 9.30 16.32
CA ASP A 177 -7.50 10.27 15.26
C ASP A 177 -6.51 9.72 14.21
N ALA A 178 -5.58 8.86 14.63
CA ALA A 178 -4.68 8.14 13.73
C ALA A 178 -4.09 6.89 14.42
N LEU A 179 -4.65 5.71 14.12
CA LEU A 179 -4.05 4.43 14.55
C LEU A 179 -2.73 4.17 13.82
N PHE A 180 -2.68 4.54 12.53
CA PHE A 180 -1.49 4.45 11.71
C PHE A 180 -1.56 5.48 10.58
N VAL A 181 -0.43 6.08 10.25
CA VAL A 181 -0.29 7.03 9.14
C VAL A 181 0.70 6.45 8.14
N GLY A 182 0.24 6.19 6.92
CA GLY A 182 1.08 5.74 5.83
C GLY A 182 1.99 6.83 5.27
N ASN A 183 2.97 6.41 4.48
CA ASN A 183 3.74 7.34 3.68
C ASN A 183 2.83 8.04 2.67
N TYR A 184 3.12 9.32 2.38
CA TYR A 184 2.33 10.10 1.43
C TYR A 184 2.38 9.48 0.04
N GLY A 185 1.24 9.37 -0.63
CA GLY A 185 1.16 8.80 -1.97
C GLY A 185 1.40 7.28 -2.00
N ARG A 186 1.27 6.58 -0.87
CA ARG A 186 1.56 5.16 -0.74
C ARG A 186 0.40 4.37 -0.15
N LEU A 187 0.36 3.07 -0.45
CA LEU A 187 -0.63 2.18 0.12
C LEU A 187 -0.35 1.91 1.59
N VAL A 188 -1.41 1.48 2.29
CA VAL A 188 -1.32 0.95 3.65
C VAL A 188 -1.94 -0.43 3.68
N ALA A 189 -1.26 -1.38 4.29
CA ALA A 189 -1.80 -2.70 4.58
C ALA A 189 -2.01 -2.85 6.09
N LEU A 190 -3.15 -3.44 6.45
CA LEU A 190 -3.48 -3.84 7.81
C LEU A 190 -3.67 -5.35 7.84
N THR A 191 -2.91 -6.02 8.69
CA THR A 191 -2.90 -7.49 8.79
C THR A 191 -3.16 -7.92 10.22
N ILE A 192 -3.97 -8.96 10.41
CA ILE A 192 -4.07 -9.66 11.68
C ILE A 192 -3.36 -11.01 11.59
N THR A 193 -2.39 -11.22 12.47
CA THR A 193 -1.61 -12.46 12.56
C THR A 193 -1.91 -13.19 13.87
N PRO A 194 -1.69 -14.52 13.95
CA PRO A 194 -1.27 -15.43 12.86
C PRO A 194 -2.40 -15.73 11.84
N ALA A 195 -2.07 -16.50 10.80
CA ALA A 195 -3.02 -16.99 9.79
C ALA A 195 -3.98 -18.03 10.38
N LEU A 196 -5.17 -17.59 10.77
CA LEU A 196 -6.22 -18.43 11.32
C LEU A 196 -7.58 -18.00 10.76
N VAL A 197 -8.50 -18.96 10.59
CA VAL A 197 -9.88 -18.70 10.13
C VAL A 197 -10.67 -17.82 11.10
N THR A 198 -10.29 -17.83 12.37
CA THR A 198 -10.88 -17.07 13.48
C THR A 198 -10.32 -15.65 13.58
N ASN A 199 -9.11 -15.42 13.05
CA ASN A 199 -8.52 -14.09 12.96
C ASN A 199 -9.06 -13.39 11.72
N LYS A 200 -9.87 -12.35 11.93
CA LYS A 200 -10.57 -11.64 10.84
C LYS A 200 -10.67 -10.15 11.14
N ILE A 201 -10.58 -9.34 10.09
CA ILE A 201 -10.80 -7.90 10.12
C ILE A 201 -12.25 -7.68 9.71
N ASN A 202 -13.13 -7.47 10.70
CA ASN A 202 -14.55 -7.27 10.46
C ASN A 202 -14.79 -5.95 9.71
N THR A 203 -14.04 -4.92 10.09
CA THR A 203 -14.04 -3.63 9.41
C THR A 203 -12.78 -2.85 9.76
N ALA A 204 -12.22 -2.14 8.80
CA ALA A 204 -11.18 -1.16 9.00
C ALA A 204 -11.47 0.07 8.14
N SER A 205 -11.24 1.26 8.68
CA SER A 205 -11.51 2.51 8.00
C SER A 205 -10.28 3.42 7.99
N ALA A 206 -10.08 4.09 6.86
CA ALA A 206 -9.02 5.08 6.67
C ALA A 206 -9.55 6.35 5.99
N HIS A 207 -8.91 7.46 6.35
CA HIS A 207 -8.99 8.71 5.59
C HIS A 207 -7.93 8.73 4.50
N TYR A 208 -8.28 9.40 3.40
CA TYR A 208 -7.37 9.85 2.36
C TYR A 208 -7.25 11.36 2.51
N ASP A 209 -6.18 11.81 3.17
CA ASP A 209 -5.91 13.21 3.47
C ASP A 209 -5.07 13.82 2.34
N SER A 210 -5.62 14.78 1.60
CA SER A 210 -4.82 15.52 0.60
C SER A 210 -3.78 16.42 1.28
N GLN A 211 -2.64 16.68 0.62
CA GLN A 211 -1.76 17.76 1.09
C GLN A 211 -2.51 19.08 0.96
N SER A 212 -2.81 19.72 2.09
CA SER A 212 -3.16 21.13 2.10
C SER A 212 -2.00 21.91 1.47
N GLN A 213 -2.22 22.46 0.28
CA GLN A 213 -1.32 23.46 -0.31
C GLN A 213 -1.41 24.77 0.47
#